data_AF-A0A2V9A8R2-F1
#
_entry.id   AF-A0A2V9A8R2-F1
#
_cell.length_a   1.000
_cell.length_b   1.000
_cell.length_c   1.000
_cell.angle_alpha   90.00
_cell.angle_beta   90.00
_cell.angle_gamma   90.00
#
_symmetry.space_group_name_H-M   'P 1'
#
loop_
_entity.id
_entity.type
_entity.pdbx_description
1 polymer ?
#
loop_
_entity_poly.entity_id
_entity_poly.type
_entity_poly.pdbx_seq_one_letter_code
_entity_poly.pdbx_strand_id
1 'polypeptide(L)'
;MREDVTRVDAGRDARYVYSQVFASSGSEHGILDLRTVTRSGRLATLELKASEHIHLPLQAADYWLRVRKHMDRGEIARFGYFPGVELQAIPPLVYLVAPALRFHPSTDDLLKYLSPELEVVRVGLAESWRRGPRVVMRQ
;
A
#
# COMPACT_ATOMS: atom_id res chain seq x y z
N MET A 1 -15.08 5.76 -5.90
CA MET A 1 -13.64 5.59 -6.20
C MET A 1 -13.22 4.15 -5.95
N ARG A 2 -13.79 3.20 -6.71
CA ARG A 2 -13.44 1.77 -6.69
C ARG A 2 -12.75 1.33 -7.99
N GLU A 3 -12.66 2.22 -8.98
CA GLU A 3 -12.63 1.79 -10.37
C GLU A 3 -11.26 1.44 -10.96
N ASP A 4 -10.11 1.71 -10.33
CA ASP A 4 -8.86 1.19 -10.92
C ASP A 4 -7.61 1.25 -10.02
N VAL A 5 -7.65 0.59 -8.87
CA VAL A 5 -6.45 0.37 -8.03
C VAL A 5 -5.36 -0.38 -8.81
N THR A 6 -5.76 -1.20 -9.78
CA THR A 6 -4.91 -1.94 -10.72
C THR A 6 -4.04 -1.05 -11.59
N ARG A 7 -4.39 0.22 -11.81
CA ARG A 7 -3.53 1.18 -12.54
C ARG A 7 -2.33 1.67 -11.73
N VAL A 8 -2.33 1.48 -10.41
CA VAL A 8 -1.17 1.80 -9.56
C VAL A 8 -0.08 0.74 -9.72
N ASP A 9 -0.41 -0.48 -10.12
CA ASP A 9 0.58 -1.52 -10.46
C ASP A 9 0.07 -2.62 -11.41
N ALA A 10 0.69 -2.72 -12.59
CA ALA A 10 0.37 -3.70 -13.63
C ALA A 10 0.71 -5.15 -13.23
N GLY A 11 1.47 -5.34 -12.14
CA GLY A 11 1.78 -6.65 -11.57
C GLY A 11 0.74 -7.19 -10.58
N ARG A 12 -0.37 -6.50 -10.35
CA ARG A 12 -1.39 -6.90 -9.36
C ARG A 12 -2.46 -7.80 -9.96
N ASP A 13 -2.89 -8.78 -9.19
CA ASP A 13 -4.07 -9.56 -9.53
C ASP A 13 -5.33 -8.73 -9.22
N ALA A 14 -5.99 -8.26 -10.28
CA ALA A 14 -7.21 -7.46 -10.21
C ALA A 14 -8.34 -8.12 -9.42
N ARG A 15 -8.30 -9.44 -9.24
CA ARG A 15 -9.30 -10.22 -8.49
C ARG A 15 -9.22 -9.99 -6.98
N TYR A 16 -8.07 -9.53 -6.46
CA TYR A 16 -7.84 -9.42 -5.02
C TYR A 16 -7.41 -8.02 -4.60
N VAL A 17 -8.41 -7.15 -4.47
CA VAL A 17 -8.28 -5.83 -3.85
C VAL A 17 -9.21 -5.79 -2.64
N TYR A 18 -8.68 -6.08 -1.46
CA TYR A 18 -9.44 -5.96 -0.22
C TYR A 18 -9.27 -4.55 0.32
N SER A 19 -10.28 -3.69 0.12
CA SER A 19 -10.31 -2.37 0.72
C SER A 19 -10.80 -2.43 2.15
N GLN A 20 -9.92 -2.09 3.11
CA GLN A 20 -10.37 -1.68 4.43
C GLN A 20 -10.36 -0.16 4.47
N VAL A 21 -11.55 0.44 4.47
CA VAL A 21 -11.68 1.86 4.78
C VAL A 21 -11.71 1.96 6.30
N PHE A 22 -10.56 2.21 6.93
CA PHE A 22 -10.55 2.69 8.30
C PHE A 22 -11.00 4.16 8.29
N ALA A 23 -12.29 4.38 8.51
CA ALA A 23 -12.82 5.70 8.83
C ALA A 23 -12.87 5.85 10.36
N SER A 24 -11.77 6.28 10.98
CA SER A 24 -11.73 6.89 12.34
C SER A 24 -10.27 7.28 12.63
N SER A 25 -9.87 8.48 13.06
CA SER A 25 -10.54 9.66 13.62
C SER A 25 -9.73 10.91 13.23
N GLY A 26 -10.39 12.02 12.87
CA GLY A 26 -9.74 13.30 12.55
C GLY A 26 -9.94 13.78 11.11
N SER A 27 -9.90 15.09 10.91
CA SER A 27 -10.32 15.84 9.71
C SER A 27 -9.48 15.64 8.43
N GLU A 28 -8.60 14.65 8.39
CA GLU A 28 -7.73 14.38 7.23
C GLU A 28 -8.15 13.09 6.52
N HIS A 29 -9.14 13.23 5.64
CA HIS A 29 -9.65 12.13 4.83
C HIS A 29 -8.63 11.64 3.78
N GLY A 30 -8.40 10.32 3.76
CA GLY A 30 -7.79 9.59 2.67
C GLY A 30 -6.89 8.47 3.17
N ILE A 31 -7.46 7.39 3.70
CA ILE A 31 -6.74 6.13 3.93
C ILE A 31 -7.54 5.06 3.23
N LEU A 32 -7.01 4.58 2.11
CA LEU A 32 -7.49 3.38 1.46
C LEU A 32 -6.43 2.32 1.67
N ASP A 33 -6.51 1.62 2.80
CA ASP A 33 -5.65 0.47 3.09
C ASP A 33 -6.12 -0.69 2.22
N LEU A 34 -5.36 -0.98 1.17
CA LEU A 34 -5.62 -2.15 0.33
C LEU A 34 -4.64 -3.25 0.71
N ARG A 35 -5.19 -4.39 1.11
CA ARG A 35 -4.43 -5.65 1.12
C ARG A 35 -4.62 -6.30 -0.25
N THR A 36 -3.51 -6.50 -0.93
CA THR A 36 -3.48 -7.13 -2.24
C THR A 36 -2.36 -8.16 -2.30
N VAL A 37 -2.27 -8.85 -3.42
CA VAL A 37 -1.23 -9.82 -3.71
C VAL A 37 -0.66 -9.52 -5.09
N THR A 38 0.66 -9.58 -5.22
CA THR A 38 1.30 -9.52 -6.53
C THR A 38 0.94 -10.77 -7.34
N ARG A 39 1.11 -10.71 -8.66
CA ARG A 39 0.93 -11.89 -9.53
C ARG A 39 1.80 -13.09 -9.14
N SER A 40 2.92 -12.85 -8.45
CA SER A 40 3.80 -13.90 -7.96
C SER A 40 3.38 -14.49 -6.60
N GLY A 41 2.34 -13.95 -5.96
CA GLY A 41 1.87 -14.43 -4.65
C GLY A 41 2.44 -13.67 -3.45
N ARG A 42 3.20 -12.58 -3.65
CA ARG A 42 3.71 -11.77 -2.54
C ARG A 42 2.61 -10.87 -2.00
N LEU A 43 2.40 -10.87 -0.68
CA LEU A 43 1.48 -9.94 -0.05
C LEU A 43 1.95 -8.49 -0.25
N ALA A 44 1.00 -7.59 -0.43
CA ALA A 44 1.28 -6.17 -0.52
C ALA A 44 0.25 -5.32 0.21
N THR A 45 0.72 -4.24 0.82
CA THR A 45 -0.09 -3.18 1.38
C THR A 45 0.03 -1.93 0.52
N LEU A 46 -1.05 -1.18 0.41
CA LEU A 46 -1.05 0.11 -0.27
C LEU A 46 -1.66 1.16 0.65
N GLU A 47 -0.95 2.27 0.79
CA GLU A 47 -1.35 3.44 1.53
C GLU A 47 -1.47 4.61 0.54
N LEU A 48 -2.67 5.16 0.36
CA LEU A 48 -2.92 6.29 -0.55
C LEU A 48 -3.17 7.57 0.25
N LYS A 49 -2.37 8.60 0.03
CA LYS A 49 -2.61 9.96 0.57
C LYS A 49 -2.91 10.97 -0.52
N ALA A 50 -3.95 11.76 -0.29
CA ALA A 50 -4.38 12.81 -1.21
C ALA A 50 -3.61 14.14 -1.04
N SER A 51 -3.00 14.33 0.13
CA SER A 51 -2.25 15.51 0.55
C SER A 51 -0.88 15.11 1.08
N GLU A 52 0.01 16.09 1.19
CA GLU A 52 1.30 15.90 1.83
C GLU A 52 1.13 15.49 3.29
N HIS A 53 1.90 14.50 3.72
CA HIS A 53 1.78 13.94 5.07
C HIS A 53 3.12 13.38 5.54
N ILE A 54 3.77 14.08 6.48
CA ILE A 54 5.12 13.74 6.97
C ILE A 54 5.19 12.37 7.65
N HIS A 55 4.13 11.95 8.35
CA HIS A 55 4.10 10.68 9.08
C HIS A 55 3.70 9.48 8.21
N LEU A 56 3.59 9.66 6.88
CA LEU A 56 3.17 8.60 5.96
C LEU A 56 4.06 7.34 6.05
N PRO A 57 5.40 7.42 6.07
CA PRO A 57 6.26 6.24 6.21
C PRO A 57 6.02 5.47 7.52
N LEU A 58 5.81 6.18 8.63
CA LEU A 58 5.60 5.57 9.95
C LEU A 58 4.25 4.86 10.02
N GLN A 59 3.19 5.48 9.48
CA GLN A 59 1.86 4.85 9.39
C GLN A 59 1.91 3.55 8.58
N ALA A 60 2.60 3.57 7.43
CA ALA A 60 2.74 2.39 6.60
C ALA A 60 3.56 1.28 7.26
N ALA A 61 4.63 1.64 7.99
CA ALA A 61 5.43 0.69 8.76
C ALA A 61 4.63 0.02 9.89
N ASP A 62 3.83 0.80 10.63
CA ASP A 62 2.96 0.28 11.69
C ASP A 62 1.94 -0.72 11.13
N TYR A 63 1.35 -0.42 9.97
CA TYR A 63 0.43 -1.33 9.33
C TYR A 63 1.13 -2.59 8.80
N TRP A 64 2.29 -2.43 8.16
CA TRP A 64 3.08 -3.55 7.67
C TRP A 64 3.45 -4.53 8.78
N LEU A 65 3.83 -4.05 9.97
CA LEU A 65 4.11 -4.90 11.14
C LEU A 65 2.90 -5.76 11.53
N ARG A 66 1.69 -5.17 11.50
CA ARG A 66 0.45 -5.91 11.77
C ARG A 66 0.19 -6.98 10.72
N VAL A 67 0.30 -6.64 9.44
CA VAL A 67 0.10 -7.59 8.33
C VAL A 67 1.12 -8.73 8.38
N ARG A 68 2.40 -8.42 8.61
CA ARG A 68 3.45 -9.42 8.79
C ARG A 68 3.13 -10.37 9.93
N LYS A 69 2.72 -9.86 11.09
CA LYS A 69 2.34 -10.71 12.24
C LYS A 69 1.20 -11.68 11.90
N HIS A 70 0.20 -11.23 11.11
CA HIS A 70 -0.87 -12.10 10.64
C HIS A 70 -0.36 -13.13 9.61
N MET A 71 0.56 -12.75 8.73
CA MET A 71 1.21 -13.65 7.77
C MET A 71 2.02 -14.74 8.48
N ASP A 72 2.87 -14.37 9.44
CA ASP A 72 3.75 -15.28 10.19
C ASP A 72 2.96 -16.31 11.01
N ARG A 73 1.72 -15.97 11.40
CA ARG A 73 0.80 -16.87 12.12
C ARG A 73 -0.05 -17.76 11.19
N GLY A 74 0.13 -17.65 9.88
CA GLY A 74 -0.70 -18.34 8.88
C GLY A 74 -2.16 -17.86 8.86
N GLU A 75 -2.47 -16.75 9.51
CA GLU A 75 -3.85 -16.25 9.69
C GLU A 75 -4.44 -15.77 8.36
N ILE A 76 -3.61 -15.26 7.44
CA ILE A 76 -4.06 -14.81 6.12
C ILE A 76 -4.73 -15.96 5.34
N ALA A 77 -4.05 -17.10 5.23
CA ALA A 77 -4.60 -18.28 4.57
C ALA A 77 -5.74 -18.91 5.38
N ARG A 78 -5.59 -19.02 6.71
CA ARG A 78 -6.62 -19.57 7.61
C ARG A 78 -7.95 -18.83 7.54
N PHE A 79 -7.92 -17.51 7.34
CA PHE A 79 -9.12 -16.68 7.20
C PHE A 79 -9.68 -16.64 5.77
N GLY A 80 -9.09 -17.40 4.84
CA GLY A 80 -9.58 -17.53 3.47
C GLY A 80 -9.28 -16.33 2.56
N TYR A 81 -8.29 -15.51 2.89
CA TYR A 81 -7.83 -14.45 1.99
C TYR A 81 -7.07 -15.03 0.80
N PHE A 82 -7.24 -14.40 -0.37
CA PHE A 82 -6.54 -14.77 -1.62
C PHE A 82 -6.73 -16.23 -2.05
N PRO A 83 -7.98 -16.74 -2.16
CA PRO A 83 -8.23 -18.13 -2.53
C PRO A 83 -7.61 -18.47 -3.89
N GLY A 84 -6.96 -19.62 -4.00
CA GLY A 84 -6.31 -20.07 -5.24
C GLY A 84 -5.03 -19.32 -5.59
N VAL A 85 -4.48 -18.51 -4.68
CA VAL A 85 -3.15 -17.91 -4.81
C VAL A 85 -2.19 -18.63 -3.85
N GLU A 86 -1.06 -19.10 -4.37
CA GLU A 86 0.03 -19.58 -3.54
C GLU A 86 0.77 -18.37 -2.95
N LEU A 87 0.58 -18.13 -1.65
CA LEU A 87 1.20 -17.00 -0.96
C LEU A 87 2.67 -17.27 -0.67
N GLN A 88 3.53 -16.32 -1.04
CA GLN A 88 4.95 -16.39 -0.73
C GLN A 88 5.21 -16.10 0.75
N ALA A 89 6.14 -16.85 1.35
CA ALA A 89 6.62 -16.64 2.72
C ALA A 89 7.73 -15.57 2.78
N ILE A 90 7.50 -14.42 2.16
CA ILE A 90 8.42 -13.27 2.19
C ILE A 90 7.71 -12.02 2.72
N PRO A 91 8.43 -11.05 3.32
CA PRO A 91 7.79 -9.89 3.92
C PRO A 91 6.91 -9.11 2.90
N PRO A 92 5.75 -8.60 3.34
CA PRO A 92 4.85 -7.86 2.45
C PRO A 92 5.52 -6.64 1.82
N LEU A 93 5.21 -6.35 0.56
CA LEU A 93 5.64 -5.15 -0.14
C LEU A 93 4.74 -3.97 0.24
N VAL A 94 5.30 -2.78 0.45
CA VAL A 94 4.52 -1.58 0.80
C VAL A 94 4.52 -0.60 -0.36
N TYR A 95 3.33 -0.14 -0.75
CA TYR A 95 3.18 0.91 -1.74
C TYR A 95 2.71 2.20 -1.07
N LEU A 96 3.55 3.23 -1.11
CA LEU A 96 3.16 4.58 -0.75
C LEU A 96 2.67 5.30 -2.00
N VAL A 97 1.41 5.70 -2.03
CA VAL A 97 0.78 6.31 -3.19
C VAL A 97 0.34 7.72 -2.83
N ALA A 98 0.78 8.71 -3.61
CA ALA A 98 0.36 10.10 -3.44
C ALA A 98 0.46 10.83 -4.77
N PRO A 99 -0.15 12.01 -4.95
CA PRO A 99 0.23 12.89 -6.05
C PRO A 99 1.75 13.12 -6.01
N ALA A 100 2.42 13.06 -7.16
CA ALA A 100 3.88 13.05 -7.20
C ALA A 100 4.51 14.29 -6.54
N LEU A 101 3.85 15.44 -6.63
CA LEU A 101 4.29 16.70 -6.04
C LEU A 101 3.89 16.87 -4.56
N ARG A 102 3.32 15.82 -3.94
CA ARG A 102 2.80 15.86 -2.57
C ARG A 102 3.49 14.84 -1.65
N PHE A 103 4.56 14.18 -2.10
CA PHE A 103 5.41 13.46 -1.16
C PHE A 103 6.18 14.46 -0.31
N HIS A 104 6.08 14.32 1.01
CA HIS A 104 6.83 15.18 1.92
C HIS A 104 8.34 14.97 1.69
N PRO A 105 9.19 16.02 1.65
CA PRO A 105 10.61 15.89 1.36
C PRO A 105 11.36 14.91 2.26
N SER A 106 10.96 14.83 3.54
CA SER A 106 11.57 13.91 4.52
C SER A 106 11.18 12.44 4.35
N THR A 107 10.33 12.08 3.37
CA THR A 107 9.90 10.69 3.16
C THR A 107 11.11 9.77 2.99
N ASP A 108 12.08 10.15 2.16
CA ASP A 108 13.27 9.34 1.89
C ASP A 108 14.20 9.23 3.08
N ASP A 109 14.32 10.29 3.87
CA ASP A 109 15.15 10.27 5.07
C ASP A 109 14.52 9.38 6.14
N LEU A 110 13.21 9.46 6.35
CA LEU A 110 12.51 8.61 7.31
C LEU A 110 12.61 7.13 6.93
N LEU A 111 12.46 6.78 5.64
CA LEU A 111 12.56 5.40 5.17
C LEU A 111 13.93 4.77 5.45
N LYS A 112 15.03 5.55 5.43
CA LYS A 112 16.39 5.06 5.75
C LYS A 112 16.56 4.60 7.20
N TYR A 113 15.71 5.08 8.12
CA TYR A 113 15.75 4.68 9.53
C TYR A 113 14.85 3.48 9.85
N LEU A 114 14.07 3.00 8.88
CA LEU A 114 13.21 1.84 9.05
C LEU A 114 13.94 0.54 8.67
N SER A 115 13.37 -0.60 9.08
CA SER A 115 13.95 -1.92 8.77
C SER A 115 14.07 -2.12 7.25
N PRO A 116 15.21 -2.64 6.74
CA PRO A 116 15.37 -2.94 5.32
C PRO A 116 14.42 -4.06 4.83
N GLU A 117 13.81 -4.82 5.73
CA GLU A 117 12.76 -5.79 5.38
C GLU A 117 11.44 -5.10 4.96
N LEU A 118 11.25 -3.84 5.36
CA LEU A 118 10.16 -2.98 4.90
C LEU A 118 10.50 -2.47 3.50
N GLU A 119 10.30 -3.30 2.50
CA GLU A 119 10.47 -2.89 1.11
C GLU A 119 9.33 -1.93 0.71
N VAL A 120 9.69 -0.72 0.32
CA VAL A 120 8.74 0.35 -0.02
C VAL A 120 8.90 0.74 -1.48
N VAL A 121 7.77 0.84 -2.19
CA VAL A 121 7.65 1.41 -3.53
C VAL A 121 6.82 2.68 -3.44
N ARG A 122 7.39 3.82 -3.83
CA ARG A 122 6.66 5.07 -3.97
C ARG A 122 6.04 5.15 -5.34
N VAL A 123 4.75 5.46 -5.39
CA VAL A 123 4.00 5.63 -6.62
C VAL A 123 3.41 7.04 -6.66
N GLY A 124 3.99 7.88 -7.50
CA GLY A 124 3.48 9.23 -7.75
C GLY A 124 2.38 9.21 -8.79
N LEU A 125 1.22 9.79 -8.45
CA LEU A 125 0.10 9.99 -9.37
C LEU A 125 0.13 11.40 -9.98
N ALA A 126 -0.45 11.56 -11.17
CA ALA A 126 -0.70 12.87 -11.76
C ALA A 126 -1.69 13.68 -10.90
N GLU A 127 -1.60 15.01 -10.89
CA GLU A 127 -2.50 15.91 -10.13
C GLU A 127 -4.00 15.67 -10.45
N SER A 128 -4.31 15.25 -11.68
CA SER A 128 -5.66 14.89 -12.11
C SER A 128 -6.14 13.52 -11.63
N TRP A 129 -5.45 12.87 -10.69
CA TRP A 129 -5.73 11.50 -10.23
C TRP A 129 -7.18 11.27 -9.79
N ARG A 130 -7.87 12.30 -9.29
CA ARG A 130 -9.30 12.24 -8.93
C ARG A 130 -10.23 11.98 -10.11
N ARG A 131 -9.80 12.33 -11.34
CA ARG A 131 -10.51 12.05 -12.60
C ARG A 131 -10.11 10.69 -13.21
N GLY A 132 -9.07 10.06 -12.66
CA GLY A 132 -8.53 8.79 -13.12
C GLY A 132 -7.07 8.65 -12.67
N PRO A 133 -6.69 7.57 -11.96
CA PRO A 133 -5.33 7.39 -11.49
C PRO A 133 -4.38 7.17 -12.67
N ARG A 134 -3.41 8.08 -12.84
CA ARG A 134 -2.30 7.96 -13.78
C ARG A 134 -0.99 7.99 -13.02
N VAL A 135 -0.21 6.92 -13.09
CA VAL A 135 1.13 6.87 -12.50
C VAL A 135 2.10 7.70 -13.34
N VAL A 136 2.86 8.57 -12.68
CA VAL A 136 3.89 9.42 -13.29
C VAL A 136 5.28 9.18 -12.68
N MET A 137 5.37 8.48 -11.54
CA MET A 137 6.62 8.18 -10.84
C MET A 137 6.54 6.81 -10.16
N ARG A 138 7.63 6.03 -10.22
CA ARG A 138 7.87 4.82 -9.42
C ARG A 138 9.31 4.81 -8.93
N GLN A 139 9.52 4.68 -7.63
CA GLN A 139 10.84 4.70 -6.98
C GLN A 139 10.87 3.80 -5.76
#